data_AF-A0A9Q0LXZ8-F1
#
_entry.id   AF-A0A9Q0LXZ8-F1
#
_cell.length_a   1.000
_cell.length_b   1.000
_cell.length_c   1.000
_cell.angle_alpha   90.00
_cell.angle_beta   90.00
_cell.angle_gamma   90.00
#
_symmetry.space_group_name_H-M   'P 1'
#
loop_
_entity.id
_entity.type
_entity.pdbx_description
1 polymer ?
#
loop_
_entity_poly.entity_id
_entity_poly.type
_entity_poly.pdbx_seq_one_letter_code
_entity_poly.pdbx_strand_id
1 'polypeptide(L)'
;MYNCFLQRLSLQRTVQHILVPLVKRSSSSSSSASASTSTMSTNQIDTIRESFRRIGPGGSLRLTLNDETGIGLLRIQNVTKKNCFTGSMMAELTEHLEQVEKWKNGKALIIYGENGFFCSGGDLNTVRSIADQDGGRKMITLMQHNLKRLECLPLITVALVDGMALGGGAELMTACDYRIASRDSKIGFVQVRIGITTVWGGGARLVSIIGYGRALNLIATGRTFTADDGVQLGFIDHVLPSNGQSIIDDNDALKCVEEFLQPFLSLPRETMLNGKCVTSSARNDLDRSLAEELEHGLKVWGGPVHSAALSGKVNHRRGEIKTVNDKSCC
;
A
#
# COMPACT_ATOMS: atom_id res chain seq x y z
N MET A 1 -3.80 -58.25 -10.83
CA MET A 1 -2.76 -59.24 -11.12
C MET A 1 -1.45 -58.48 -11.30
N TYR A 2 -0.75 -58.10 -10.23
CA TYR A 2 0.23 -58.89 -9.46
C TYR A 2 1.37 -59.48 -10.31
N ASN A 3 2.59 -59.09 -9.90
CA ASN A 3 3.89 -59.75 -10.10
C ASN A 3 4.58 -59.66 -11.46
N CYS A 4 5.89 -59.67 -11.58
CA CYS A 4 7.06 -59.43 -10.71
C CYS A 4 8.24 -59.86 -11.61
N PHE A 5 9.30 -59.09 -11.81
CA PHE A 5 10.60 -59.69 -12.14
C PHE A 5 11.74 -58.77 -11.72
N LEU A 6 12.37 -59.17 -10.62
CA LEU A 6 13.67 -58.73 -10.14
C LEU A 6 14.75 -59.49 -10.92
N GLN A 7 15.83 -58.83 -11.29
CA GLN A 7 17.14 -59.47 -11.29
C GLN A 7 18.21 -58.49 -10.80
N ARG A 8 18.84 -58.90 -9.70
CA ARG A 8 19.99 -58.27 -9.05
C ARG A 8 21.26 -58.60 -9.84
N LEU A 9 22.19 -57.66 -9.92
CA LEU A 9 23.62 -57.96 -9.98
C LEU A 9 24.37 -56.92 -9.12
N SER A 10 25.08 -57.45 -8.13
CA SER A 10 25.96 -56.74 -7.21
C SER A 10 27.37 -56.65 -7.76
N LEU A 11 28.06 -55.51 -7.57
CA LEU A 11 29.52 -55.35 -7.49
C LEU A 11 29.78 -53.94 -6.91
N GLN A 12 29.88 -53.81 -5.58
CA GLN A 12 31.11 -53.61 -4.81
C GLN A 12 32.11 -52.54 -5.33
N ARG A 13 32.24 -51.48 -4.50
CA ARG A 13 33.42 -50.63 -4.18
C ARG A 13 34.03 -49.84 -5.36
N THR A 14 34.09 -48.51 -5.31
CA THR A 14 35.02 -47.77 -4.44
C THR A 14 34.61 -46.30 -4.38
N VAL A 15 34.44 -45.75 -3.18
CA VAL A 15 34.24 -44.32 -2.94
C VAL A 15 35.61 -43.64 -3.05
N GLN A 16 35.85 -42.92 -4.14
CA GLN A 16 36.97 -41.97 -4.21
C GLN A 16 36.51 -40.64 -3.62
N HIS A 17 37.12 -40.30 -2.48
CA HIS A 17 37.07 -38.99 -1.86
C HIS A 17 37.61 -37.93 -2.85
N ILE A 18 36.75 -37.04 -3.31
CA ILE A 18 37.19 -35.78 -3.95
C ILE A 18 37.55 -34.83 -2.81
N LEU A 19 38.86 -34.76 -2.52
CA LEU A 19 39.49 -33.73 -1.69
C LEU A 19 39.41 -32.39 -2.43
N VAL A 20 38.51 -31.51 -1.98
CA VAL A 20 38.52 -30.08 -2.35
C VAL A 20 39.60 -29.40 -1.48
N PRO A 21 40.55 -28.62 -2.04
CA PRO A 21 41.60 -28.00 -1.25
C PRO A 21 41.06 -26.93 -0.31
N LEU A 22 41.38 -27.06 0.98
CA LEU A 22 41.25 -26.03 2.00
C LEU A 22 42.14 -24.83 1.63
N VAL A 23 41.53 -23.75 1.13
CA VAL A 23 42.19 -22.45 0.96
C VAL A 23 42.48 -21.87 2.34
N LYS A 24 43.77 -21.64 2.62
CA LYS A 24 44.26 -21.02 3.85
C LYS A 24 43.68 -19.61 4.00
N ARG A 25 43.08 -19.35 5.17
CA ARG A 25 42.69 -18.01 5.62
C ARG A 25 43.92 -17.12 5.74
N SER A 26 44.03 -16.12 4.87
CA SER A 26 44.86 -14.93 5.10
C SER A 26 43.98 -13.85 5.73
N SER A 27 44.39 -13.37 6.89
CA SER A 27 43.81 -12.23 7.59
C SER A 27 44.02 -10.94 6.79
N SER A 28 42.93 -10.34 6.32
CA SER A 28 42.88 -8.94 5.90
C SER A 28 41.63 -8.29 6.48
N SER A 29 41.87 -7.39 7.42
CA SER A 29 40.93 -6.42 7.95
C SER A 29 40.44 -5.47 6.84
N SER A 30 39.13 -5.39 6.61
CA SER A 30 38.49 -4.11 6.24
C SER A 30 36.96 -4.23 6.14
N SER A 31 36.33 -3.29 6.86
CA SER A 31 35.01 -2.70 6.64
C SER A 31 33.81 -3.64 6.51
N SER A 32 33.09 -3.75 7.63
CA SER A 32 31.64 -3.93 7.65
C SER A 32 30.99 -2.94 6.68
N ALA A 33 30.48 -3.43 5.55
CA ALA A 33 29.58 -2.69 4.70
C ALA A 33 28.24 -2.58 5.46
N SER A 34 28.05 -1.49 6.17
CA SER A 34 26.73 -1.08 6.62
C SER A 34 25.88 -0.84 5.38
N ALA A 35 24.77 -1.56 5.27
CA ALA A 35 23.74 -1.24 4.31
C ALA A 35 23.13 0.10 4.75
N SER A 36 23.68 1.20 4.21
CA SER A 36 23.12 2.53 4.37
C SER A 36 21.84 2.60 3.53
N THR A 37 20.69 2.41 4.18
CA THR A 37 19.42 2.87 3.65
C THR A 37 19.55 4.39 3.47
N SER A 38 19.88 4.79 2.25
CA SER A 38 20.08 6.19 1.89
C SER A 38 18.75 6.92 2.01
N THR A 39 18.52 7.56 3.17
CA THR A 39 17.53 8.62 3.32
C THR A 39 17.95 9.75 2.40
N MET A 40 17.39 9.77 1.18
CA MET A 40 17.60 10.86 0.22
C MET A 40 17.17 12.18 0.89
N SER A 41 17.96 13.24 0.69
CA SER A 41 17.65 14.54 1.30
C SER A 41 16.36 15.11 0.70
N THR A 42 15.55 15.78 1.53
CA THR A 42 14.30 16.45 1.12
C THR A 42 14.51 17.33 -0.13
N ASN A 43 15.65 18.02 -0.20
CA ASN A 43 16.03 18.87 -1.33
C ASN A 43 16.08 18.13 -2.69
N GLN A 44 16.46 16.85 -2.69
CA GLN A 44 16.53 16.06 -3.91
C GLN A 44 15.14 15.67 -4.43
N ILE A 45 14.23 15.29 -3.52
CA ILE A 45 12.84 14.98 -3.87
C ILE A 45 12.13 16.22 -4.41
N ASP A 46 12.34 17.38 -3.78
CA ASP A 46 11.75 18.65 -4.24
C ASP A 46 12.20 19.02 -5.65
N THR A 47 13.49 18.84 -5.94
CA THR A 47 14.04 19.07 -7.28
C THR A 47 13.41 18.13 -8.32
N ILE A 48 13.26 16.85 -7.98
CA ILE A 48 12.61 15.87 -8.86
C ILE A 48 11.14 16.24 -9.08
N ARG A 49 10.40 16.53 -8.01
CA ARG A 49 8.99 16.96 -8.05
C ARG A 49 8.79 18.13 -9.00
N GLU A 50 9.58 19.19 -8.87
CA GLU A 50 9.47 20.38 -9.73
C GLU A 50 9.72 20.04 -11.20
N SER A 51 10.66 19.13 -11.49
CA SER A 51 10.89 18.68 -12.87
C SER A 51 9.70 17.92 -13.47
N PHE A 52 8.90 17.23 -12.64
CA PHE A 52 7.74 16.45 -13.07
C PHE A 52 6.47 17.30 -13.24
N ARG A 53 6.35 18.45 -12.57
CA ARG A 53 5.18 19.35 -12.69
C ARG A 53 4.85 19.76 -14.13
N ARG A 54 5.85 19.77 -15.02
CA ARG A 54 5.70 20.20 -16.43
C ARG A 54 5.60 19.03 -17.41
N ILE A 55 5.65 17.78 -16.94
CA ILE A 55 5.67 16.59 -17.80
C ILE A 55 4.26 16.00 -17.91
N GLY A 56 3.76 15.88 -19.13
CA GLY A 56 2.43 15.30 -19.39
C GLY A 56 1.31 16.20 -18.88
N PRO A 57 0.97 17.30 -19.57
CA PRO A 57 -0.15 18.13 -19.15
C PRO A 57 -1.48 17.35 -19.17
N GLY A 58 -2.38 17.75 -18.29
CA GLY A 58 -3.73 17.18 -18.17
C GLY A 58 -3.86 16.17 -17.04
N GLY A 59 -5.11 15.96 -16.63
CA GLY A 59 -5.44 15.28 -15.40
C GLY A 59 -5.08 16.09 -14.15
N SER A 60 -5.66 15.71 -13.02
CA SER A 60 -5.39 16.30 -11.71
C SER A 60 -5.77 15.33 -10.58
N LEU A 61 -5.27 15.60 -9.39
CA LEU A 61 -5.72 14.99 -8.16
C LEU A 61 -6.49 16.02 -7.33
N ARG A 62 -7.72 15.69 -6.92
CA ARG A 62 -8.55 16.56 -6.09
C ARG A 62 -8.63 16.02 -4.67
N LEU A 63 -8.05 16.76 -3.72
CA LEU A 63 -8.15 16.48 -2.30
C LEU A 63 -9.31 17.26 -1.67
N THR A 64 -10.10 16.61 -0.84
CA THR A 64 -11.11 17.23 0.03
C THR A 64 -10.95 16.66 1.44
N LEU A 65 -10.82 17.53 2.44
CA LEU A 65 -10.64 17.14 3.83
C LEU A 65 -11.87 17.60 4.62
N ASN A 66 -12.55 16.67 5.30
CA ASN A 66 -13.71 16.99 6.11
C ASN A 66 -13.36 16.83 7.60
N ASP A 67 -13.21 17.97 8.30
CA ASP A 67 -12.83 18.00 9.72
C ASP A 67 -13.90 17.42 10.65
N GLU A 68 -15.18 17.46 10.27
CA GLU A 68 -16.29 16.96 11.08
C GLU A 68 -16.31 15.42 11.12
N THR A 69 -16.15 14.79 9.95
CA THR A 69 -16.13 13.33 9.83
C THR A 69 -14.74 12.74 10.09
N GLY A 70 -13.68 13.53 9.86
CA GLY A 70 -12.30 13.05 9.83
C GLY A 70 -11.99 12.20 8.60
N ILE A 71 -12.80 12.25 7.54
CA ILE A 71 -12.59 11.52 6.28
C ILE A 71 -12.08 12.46 5.19
N GLY A 72 -10.93 12.13 4.62
CA GLY A 72 -10.37 12.78 3.45
C GLY A 72 -10.69 11.99 2.19
N LEU A 73 -10.90 12.69 1.09
CA LEU A 73 -11.14 12.12 -0.24
C LEU A 73 -10.06 12.61 -1.20
N LEU A 74 -9.34 11.69 -1.82
CA LEU A 74 -8.39 11.98 -2.90
C LEU A 74 -8.90 11.35 -4.21
N ARG A 75 -9.51 12.17 -5.05
CA ARG A 75 -10.09 11.76 -6.33
C ARG A 75 -9.05 11.87 -7.43
N ILE A 76 -8.87 10.80 -8.20
CA ILE A 76 -8.00 10.76 -9.39
C ILE A 76 -8.82 11.20 -10.60
N GLN A 77 -8.47 12.34 -11.21
CA GLN A 77 -9.24 12.94 -12.30
C GLN A 77 -8.41 13.00 -13.57
N ASN A 78 -8.45 11.94 -14.37
CA ASN A 78 -7.93 11.96 -15.75
C ASN A 78 -8.79 11.05 -16.63
N VAL A 79 -10.10 11.30 -16.58
CA VAL A 79 -11.16 10.39 -17.04
C VAL A 79 -11.00 10.02 -18.52
N THR A 80 -10.67 11.01 -19.37
CA THR A 80 -10.47 10.79 -20.82
C THR A 80 -9.30 9.87 -21.14
N LYS A 81 -8.38 9.69 -20.19
CA LYS A 81 -7.24 8.79 -20.26
C LYS A 81 -7.25 7.73 -19.17
N LYS A 82 -8.45 7.28 -18.76
CA LYS A 82 -8.59 6.14 -17.84
C LYS A 82 -7.83 6.36 -16.52
N ASN A 83 -7.86 7.59 -16.02
CA ASN A 83 -7.26 8.01 -14.76
C ASN A 83 -5.75 7.68 -14.66
N CYS A 84 -5.02 7.70 -15.78
CA CYS A 84 -3.56 7.52 -15.76
C CYS A 84 -2.85 8.72 -15.12
N PHE A 85 -1.75 8.46 -14.42
CA PHE A 85 -0.91 9.47 -13.79
C PHE A 85 0.05 10.07 -14.80
N THR A 86 -0.15 11.34 -15.11
CA THR A 86 0.86 12.16 -15.76
C THR A 86 1.96 12.57 -14.78
N GLY A 87 3.05 13.16 -15.28
CA GLY A 87 4.10 13.69 -14.42
C GLY A 87 3.61 14.78 -13.46
N SER A 88 2.71 15.67 -13.93
CA SER A 88 2.10 16.70 -13.08
C SER A 88 1.30 16.08 -11.92
N MET A 89 0.49 15.05 -12.20
CA MET A 89 -0.27 14.33 -11.17
C MET A 89 0.65 13.61 -10.15
N MET A 90 1.81 13.11 -10.58
CA MET A 90 2.79 12.53 -9.66
C MET A 90 3.36 13.59 -8.69
N ALA A 91 3.58 14.81 -9.17
CA ALA A 91 4.01 15.92 -8.33
C ALA A 91 2.89 16.42 -7.40
N GLU A 92 1.66 16.53 -7.90
CA GLU A 92 0.47 16.87 -7.10
C GLU A 92 0.25 15.86 -5.97
N LEU A 93 0.49 14.56 -6.21
CA LEU A 93 0.38 13.55 -5.16
C LEU A 93 1.30 13.86 -3.98
N THR A 94 2.54 14.29 -4.24
CA THR A 94 3.47 14.70 -3.17
C THR A 94 2.90 15.84 -2.33
N GLU A 95 2.32 16.86 -2.99
CA GLU A 95 1.74 18.03 -2.33
C GLU A 95 0.50 17.70 -1.50
N HIS A 96 -0.37 16.84 -2.03
CA HIS A 96 -1.55 16.38 -1.29
C HIS A 96 -1.16 15.53 -0.08
N LEU A 97 -0.15 14.67 -0.21
CA LEU A 97 0.37 13.91 0.93
C LEU A 97 0.96 14.83 2.01
N GLU A 98 1.67 15.91 1.64
CA GLU A 98 2.15 16.92 2.60
C GLU A 98 1.00 17.62 3.35
N GLN A 99 -0.12 17.87 2.68
CA GLN A 99 -1.31 18.45 3.31
C GLN A 99 -1.97 17.46 4.27
N VAL A 100 -2.13 16.20 3.83
CA VAL A 100 -2.75 15.14 4.64
C VAL A 100 -1.92 14.81 5.88
N GLU A 101 -0.59 14.78 5.78
CA GLU A 101 0.30 14.55 6.93
C GLU A 101 0.15 15.62 8.02
N LYS A 102 -0.19 16.85 7.64
CA LYS A 102 -0.40 17.97 8.56
C LYS A 102 -1.84 18.05 9.08
N TRP A 103 -2.73 17.17 8.62
CA TRP A 103 -4.16 17.23 8.93
C TRP A 103 -4.47 16.66 10.31
N LYS A 104 -4.67 17.57 11.28
CA LYS A 104 -4.82 17.24 12.70
C LYS A 104 -6.10 16.46 13.04
N ASN A 105 -7.18 16.65 12.30
CA ASN A 105 -8.46 15.98 12.57
C ASN A 105 -8.66 14.71 11.74
N GLY A 106 -7.73 14.41 10.83
CA GLY A 106 -7.86 13.27 9.94
C GLY A 106 -7.90 11.93 10.68
N LYS A 107 -8.79 11.05 10.24
CA LYS A 107 -8.89 9.64 10.68
C LYS A 107 -8.67 8.68 9.52
N ALA A 108 -9.20 8.99 8.33
CA ALA A 108 -9.09 8.16 7.15
C ALA A 108 -8.89 8.97 5.87
N LEU A 109 -8.28 8.35 4.85
CA LEU A 109 -8.16 8.88 3.50
C LEU A 109 -8.64 7.83 2.49
N ILE A 110 -9.66 8.16 1.70
CA ILE A 110 -10.18 7.32 0.62
C ILE A 110 -9.62 7.84 -0.70
N ILE A 111 -8.95 6.96 -1.44
CA ILE A 111 -8.46 7.23 -2.79
C ILE A 111 -9.38 6.50 -3.76
N TYR A 112 -9.87 7.21 -4.76
CA TYR A 112 -10.78 6.63 -5.76
C TYR A 112 -10.60 7.30 -7.13
N GLY A 113 -11.05 6.59 -8.17
CA GLY A 113 -11.21 7.11 -9.52
C GLY A 113 -12.66 6.95 -9.97
N GLU A 114 -12.95 7.32 -11.21
CA GLU A 114 -14.30 7.38 -11.75
C GLU A 114 -14.41 6.82 -13.16
N ASN A 115 -15.64 6.71 -13.65
CA ASN A 115 -15.99 6.26 -15.00
C ASN A 115 -15.39 4.87 -15.32
N GLY A 116 -15.48 3.95 -14.35
CA GLY A 116 -15.02 2.57 -14.49
C GLY A 116 -13.50 2.40 -14.50
N PHE A 117 -12.75 3.41 -14.06
CA PHE A 117 -11.30 3.31 -13.89
C PHE A 117 -10.89 3.90 -12.55
N PHE A 118 -10.27 3.09 -11.70
CA PHE A 118 -9.51 3.62 -10.57
C PHE A 118 -8.26 4.36 -11.07
N CYS A 119 -7.39 3.64 -11.76
CA CYS A 119 -6.16 4.17 -12.36
C CYS A 119 -5.56 3.16 -13.32
N SER A 120 -5.22 3.58 -14.54
CA SER A 120 -4.58 2.71 -15.55
C SER A 120 -3.04 2.70 -15.50
N GLY A 121 -2.44 3.37 -14.51
CA GLY A 121 -0.99 3.46 -14.33
C GLY A 121 -0.41 4.79 -14.78
N GLY A 122 0.87 4.82 -15.16
CA GLY A 122 1.49 6.03 -15.71
C GLY A 122 0.99 6.34 -17.12
N ASP A 123 0.78 7.62 -17.43
CA ASP A 123 0.45 8.09 -18.78
C ASP A 123 1.57 7.70 -19.75
N LEU A 124 1.23 6.98 -20.82
CA LEU A 124 2.23 6.45 -21.75
C LEU A 124 3.01 7.55 -22.50
N ASN A 125 2.45 8.76 -22.66
CA ASN A 125 3.19 9.87 -23.25
C ASN A 125 4.19 10.44 -22.24
N THR A 126 3.82 10.55 -20.96
CA THR A 126 4.77 10.84 -19.87
C THR A 126 5.90 9.83 -19.88
N VAL A 127 5.60 8.53 -19.87
CA VAL A 127 6.62 7.46 -19.87
C VAL A 127 7.55 7.57 -21.09
N ARG A 128 7.01 7.83 -22.29
CA ARG A 128 7.83 8.02 -23.50
C ARG A 128 8.75 9.25 -23.40
N SER A 129 8.29 10.35 -22.81
CA SER A 129 9.09 11.57 -22.70
C SER A 129 10.28 11.45 -21.73
N ILE A 130 10.28 10.43 -20.87
CA ILE A 130 11.33 10.17 -19.87
C ILE A 130 11.97 8.79 -20.06
N ALA A 131 11.90 8.24 -21.27
CA ALA A 131 12.33 6.88 -21.61
C ALA A 131 13.87 6.72 -21.69
N ASP A 132 14.57 7.24 -20.70
CA ASP A 132 16.00 7.05 -20.45
C ASP A 132 16.24 6.68 -18.97
N GLN A 133 17.48 6.33 -18.62
CA GLN A 133 17.82 5.87 -17.28
C GLN A 133 17.68 6.96 -16.21
N ASP A 134 17.90 8.23 -16.54
CA ASP A 134 17.79 9.34 -15.59
C ASP A 134 16.32 9.71 -15.36
N GLY A 135 15.55 9.87 -16.44
CA GLY A 135 14.10 10.07 -16.40
C GLY A 135 13.38 8.96 -15.65
N GLY A 136 13.72 7.70 -15.96
CA GLY A 136 13.22 6.53 -15.23
C GLY A 136 13.59 6.57 -13.74
N ARG A 137 14.85 6.83 -13.40
CA ARG A 137 15.30 6.94 -12.00
C ARG A 137 14.56 8.02 -11.22
N LYS A 138 14.32 9.18 -11.83
CA LYS A 138 13.59 10.28 -11.21
C LYS A 138 12.13 9.92 -10.96
N MET A 139 11.43 9.36 -11.94
CA MET A 139 10.04 8.89 -11.78
C MET A 139 9.93 7.82 -10.68
N ILE A 140 10.82 6.82 -10.73
CA ILE A 140 10.83 5.72 -9.76
C ILE A 140 11.06 6.25 -8.36
N THR A 141 12.05 7.12 -8.18
CA THR A 141 12.35 7.78 -6.90
C THR A 141 11.12 8.54 -6.38
N LEU A 142 10.50 9.38 -7.22
CA LEU A 142 9.34 10.19 -6.83
C LEU A 142 8.15 9.32 -6.42
N MET A 143 7.80 8.31 -7.23
CA MET A 143 6.64 7.47 -6.98
C MET A 143 6.85 6.51 -5.81
N GLN A 144 8.04 5.93 -5.64
CA GLN A 144 8.34 5.14 -4.45
C GLN A 144 8.29 6.00 -3.18
N HIS A 145 8.80 7.24 -3.24
CA HIS A 145 8.70 8.20 -2.15
C HIS A 145 7.24 8.50 -1.79
N ASN A 146 6.42 8.88 -2.78
CA ASN A 146 5.00 9.18 -2.57
C ASN A 146 4.23 7.99 -2.02
N LEU A 147 4.40 6.80 -2.62
CA LEU A 147 3.67 5.62 -2.17
C LEU A 147 4.16 5.12 -0.79
N LYS A 148 5.43 5.36 -0.44
CA LYS A 148 5.90 5.09 0.93
C LYS A 148 5.30 6.05 1.94
N ARG A 149 5.16 7.33 1.60
CA ARG A 149 4.48 8.32 2.46
C ARG A 149 3.01 7.99 2.65
N LEU A 150 2.31 7.62 1.57
CA LEU A 150 0.92 7.16 1.64
C LEU A 150 0.76 5.95 2.58
N GLU A 151 1.61 4.94 2.45
CA GLU A 151 1.66 3.76 3.31
C GLU A 151 1.91 4.12 4.79
N CYS A 152 2.80 5.09 5.04
CA CYS A 152 3.17 5.55 6.37
C CYS A 152 2.25 6.62 6.95
N LEU A 153 1.19 7.06 6.25
CA LEU A 153 0.26 8.06 6.79
C LEU A 153 -0.31 7.57 8.13
N PRO A 154 -0.35 8.41 9.18
CA PRO A 154 -1.02 8.09 10.43
C PRO A 154 -2.53 8.28 10.28
N LEU A 155 -3.13 7.66 9.27
CA LEU A 155 -4.56 7.65 8.91
C LEU A 155 -4.91 6.30 8.30
N ILE A 156 -6.12 5.78 8.48
CA ILE A 156 -6.56 4.60 7.73
C ILE A 156 -6.71 4.95 6.24
N THR A 157 -5.97 4.28 5.36
CA THR A 157 -6.02 4.55 3.91
C THR A 157 -6.78 3.46 3.17
N VAL A 158 -7.71 3.85 2.31
CA VAL A 158 -8.55 2.94 1.52
C VAL A 158 -8.39 3.24 0.03
N ALA A 159 -8.04 2.23 -0.75
CA ALA A 159 -8.23 2.27 -2.20
C ALA A 159 -9.64 1.76 -2.53
N LEU A 160 -10.52 2.65 -2.95
CA LEU A 160 -11.86 2.34 -3.45
C LEU A 160 -11.79 2.18 -4.98
N VAL A 161 -11.95 0.95 -5.45
CA VAL A 161 -11.77 0.57 -6.85
C VAL A 161 -13.08 0.14 -7.46
N ASP A 162 -13.66 1.01 -8.28
CA ASP A 162 -14.69 0.63 -9.23
C ASP A 162 -14.11 0.55 -10.66
N GLY A 163 -14.27 -0.60 -11.28
CA GLY A 163 -13.73 -0.91 -12.60
C GLY A 163 -12.24 -1.26 -12.58
N MET A 164 -11.43 -0.62 -13.41
CA MET A 164 -10.06 -1.11 -13.68
C MET A 164 -8.96 -0.43 -12.86
N ALA A 165 -8.06 -1.22 -12.29
CA ALA A 165 -6.81 -0.77 -11.67
C ALA A 165 -5.60 -1.52 -12.28
N LEU A 166 -4.86 -0.85 -13.17
CA LEU A 166 -3.82 -1.49 -13.97
C LEU A 166 -2.45 -0.85 -13.75
N GLY A 167 -1.40 -1.66 -13.81
CA GLY A 167 -0.01 -1.21 -13.78
C GLY A 167 0.29 -0.41 -12.51
N GLY A 168 0.69 0.86 -12.67
CA GLY A 168 0.90 1.76 -11.54
C GLY A 168 -0.35 1.99 -10.67
N GLY A 169 -1.56 1.84 -11.21
CA GLY A 169 -2.80 1.89 -10.42
C GLY A 169 -2.92 0.71 -9.46
N ALA A 170 -2.51 -0.49 -9.88
CA ALA A 170 -2.41 -1.65 -8.99
C ALA A 170 -1.28 -1.48 -7.96
N GLU A 171 -0.17 -0.82 -8.31
CA GLU A 171 0.87 -0.46 -7.34
C GLU A 171 0.38 0.56 -6.29
N LEU A 172 -0.42 1.55 -6.69
CA LEU A 172 -1.06 2.50 -5.77
C LEU A 172 -1.96 1.81 -4.74
N MET A 173 -2.76 0.83 -5.18
CA MET A 173 -3.58 0.00 -4.27
C MET A 173 -2.76 -0.67 -3.17
N THR A 174 -1.54 -1.13 -3.49
CA THR A 174 -0.67 -1.82 -2.51
C THR A 174 -0.14 -0.90 -1.41
N ALA A 175 -0.19 0.42 -1.62
CA ALA A 175 0.23 1.42 -0.65
C ALA A 175 -0.89 1.84 0.32
N CYS A 176 -2.13 1.43 0.06
CA CYS A 176 -3.25 1.66 0.98
C CYS A 176 -3.33 0.55 2.03
N ASP A 177 -3.92 0.83 3.20
CA ASP A 177 -4.15 -0.19 4.23
C ASP A 177 -5.18 -1.22 3.73
N TYR A 178 -6.29 -0.73 3.18
CA TYR A 178 -7.40 -1.55 2.68
C TYR A 178 -7.67 -1.30 1.19
N ARG A 179 -8.09 -2.36 0.51
CA ARG A 179 -8.49 -2.39 -0.91
C ARG A 179 -9.93 -2.88 -0.99
N ILE A 180 -10.83 -1.96 -1.28
CA ILE A 180 -12.26 -2.22 -1.44
C ILE A 180 -12.60 -2.09 -2.92
N ALA A 181 -13.21 -3.12 -3.50
CA ALA A 181 -13.48 -3.14 -4.93
C ALA A 181 -14.95 -3.43 -5.24
N SER A 182 -15.48 -2.86 -6.32
CA SER A 182 -16.73 -3.36 -6.91
C SER A 182 -16.53 -4.76 -7.49
N ARG A 183 -17.60 -5.55 -7.58
CA ARG A 183 -17.54 -6.94 -8.05
C ARG A 183 -16.96 -7.07 -9.46
N ASP A 184 -17.27 -6.11 -10.33
CA ASP A 184 -16.85 -6.12 -11.74
C ASP A 184 -15.43 -5.57 -11.94
N SER A 185 -14.74 -5.18 -10.86
CA SER A 185 -13.41 -4.64 -10.92
C SER A 185 -12.38 -5.63 -11.47
N LYS A 186 -11.45 -5.11 -12.28
CA LYS A 186 -10.33 -5.86 -12.86
C LYS A 186 -9.01 -5.21 -12.49
N ILE A 187 -8.16 -5.98 -11.81
CA ILE A 187 -6.87 -5.52 -11.31
C ILE A 187 -5.74 -6.26 -12.02
N GLY A 188 -4.61 -5.61 -12.28
CA GLY A 188 -3.46 -6.30 -12.85
C GLY A 188 -2.14 -5.51 -12.85
N PHE A 189 -1.05 -6.20 -12.52
CA PHE A 189 0.33 -5.69 -12.59
C PHE A 189 0.89 -5.92 -14.01
N VAL A 190 0.38 -5.14 -14.98
CA VAL A 190 0.56 -5.38 -16.42
C VAL A 190 1.85 -4.84 -17.05
N GLN A 191 2.78 -4.32 -16.24
CA GLN A 191 4.02 -3.65 -16.68
C GLN A 191 4.85 -4.52 -17.65
N VAL A 192 4.87 -5.84 -17.45
CA VAL A 192 5.61 -6.79 -18.32
C VAL A 192 5.17 -6.75 -19.77
N ARG A 193 3.93 -6.33 -20.05
CA ARG A 193 3.40 -6.22 -21.43
C ARG A 193 4.04 -5.09 -22.23
N ILE A 194 4.72 -4.15 -21.55
CA ILE A 194 5.43 -3.04 -22.17
C ILE A 194 6.95 -3.09 -21.88
N GLY A 195 7.47 -4.26 -21.51
CA GLY A 195 8.91 -4.49 -21.34
C GLY A 195 9.52 -3.92 -20.07
N ILE A 196 8.72 -3.59 -19.06
CA ILE A 196 9.18 -3.16 -17.73
C ILE A 196 8.55 -4.01 -16.62
N THR A 197 8.91 -3.77 -15.37
CA THR A 197 8.30 -4.42 -14.20
C THR A 197 7.65 -3.40 -13.28
N THR A 198 7.07 -3.84 -12.15
CA THR A 198 6.57 -2.95 -11.09
C THR A 198 7.72 -2.12 -10.53
N VAL A 199 7.62 -0.80 -10.58
CA VAL A 199 8.72 0.10 -10.19
C VAL A 199 8.30 1.20 -9.22
N TRP A 200 7.01 1.36 -8.93
CA TRP A 200 6.53 2.27 -7.88
C TRP A 200 6.58 1.65 -6.47
N GLY A 201 7.14 0.43 -6.38
CA GLY A 201 7.30 -0.32 -5.13
C GLY A 201 6.19 -1.34 -4.88
N GLY A 202 5.28 -1.54 -5.84
CA GLY A 202 4.19 -2.49 -5.71
C GLY A 202 4.67 -3.94 -5.62
N GLY A 203 5.81 -4.29 -6.22
CA GLY A 203 6.35 -5.66 -6.15
C GLY A 203 6.65 -6.12 -4.72
N ALA A 204 7.38 -5.32 -3.95
CA ALA A 204 7.69 -5.63 -2.56
C ALA A 204 6.43 -5.69 -1.69
N ARG A 205 5.53 -4.70 -1.83
CA ARG A 205 4.28 -4.65 -1.06
C ARG A 205 3.36 -5.82 -1.40
N LEU A 206 3.25 -6.20 -2.67
CA LEU A 206 2.45 -7.33 -3.11
C LEU A 206 2.95 -8.64 -2.50
N VAL A 207 4.27 -8.85 -2.45
CA VAL A 207 4.86 -10.02 -1.78
C VAL A 207 4.48 -10.07 -0.31
N SER A 208 4.49 -8.93 0.40
CA SER A 208 4.05 -8.87 1.80
C SER A 208 2.56 -9.14 1.99
N ILE A 209 1.71 -8.77 1.02
CA ILE A 209 0.25 -8.93 1.09
C ILE A 209 -0.16 -10.37 0.76
N ILE A 210 0.31 -10.91 -0.37
CA ILE A 210 -0.17 -12.22 -0.89
C ILE A 210 0.91 -13.31 -0.92
N GLY A 211 2.13 -13.04 -0.47
CA GLY A 211 3.23 -14.00 -0.50
C GLY A 211 3.89 -14.13 -1.87
N TYR A 212 5.13 -14.62 -1.86
CA TYR A 212 6.03 -14.61 -3.03
C TYR A 212 5.46 -15.30 -4.26
N GLY A 213 5.00 -16.56 -4.15
CA GLY A 213 4.59 -17.35 -5.31
C GLY A 213 3.41 -16.74 -6.08
N ARG A 214 2.41 -16.23 -5.35
CA ARG A 214 1.23 -15.55 -5.93
C ARG A 214 1.63 -14.21 -6.54
N ALA A 215 2.46 -13.42 -5.86
CA ALA A 215 2.97 -12.16 -6.37
C ALA A 215 3.80 -12.34 -7.66
N LEU A 216 4.72 -13.31 -7.67
CA LEU A 216 5.52 -13.64 -8.85
C LEU A 216 4.63 -14.02 -10.04
N ASN A 217 3.62 -14.86 -9.82
CA ASN A 217 2.68 -15.24 -10.88
C ASN A 217 1.99 -14.00 -11.48
N LEU A 218 1.46 -13.10 -10.65
CA LEU A 218 0.74 -11.92 -11.14
C LEU A 218 1.67 -10.93 -11.87
N ILE A 219 2.86 -10.66 -11.31
CA ILE A 219 3.81 -9.70 -11.89
C ILE A 219 4.44 -10.26 -13.18
N ALA A 220 4.91 -11.51 -13.16
CA ALA A 220 5.63 -12.09 -14.30
C ALA A 220 4.72 -12.41 -15.49
N THR A 221 3.46 -12.79 -15.24
CA THR A 221 2.49 -13.04 -16.33
C THR A 221 1.78 -11.76 -16.77
N GLY A 222 1.73 -10.74 -15.91
CA GLY A 222 0.92 -9.55 -16.12
C GLY A 222 -0.56 -9.87 -16.33
N ARG A 223 -1.07 -11.00 -15.84
CA ARG A 223 -2.49 -11.35 -15.96
C ARG A 223 -3.34 -10.45 -15.07
N THR A 224 -4.58 -10.20 -15.51
CA THR A 224 -5.57 -9.54 -14.68
C THR A 224 -6.33 -10.56 -13.83
N PHE A 225 -6.91 -10.10 -12.72
CA PHE A 225 -7.77 -10.88 -11.84
C PHE A 225 -8.99 -10.06 -11.43
N THR A 226 -10.07 -10.74 -11.07
CA THR A 226 -11.33 -10.12 -10.63
C THR A 226 -11.29 -9.73 -9.15
N ALA A 227 -12.28 -8.98 -8.67
CA ALA A 227 -12.41 -8.69 -7.24
C ALA A 227 -12.52 -9.97 -6.39
N ASP A 228 -13.31 -10.96 -6.84
CA ASP A 228 -13.49 -12.23 -6.14
C ASP A 228 -12.20 -13.07 -6.11
N ASP A 229 -11.46 -13.15 -7.24
CA ASP A 229 -10.11 -13.74 -7.24
C ASP A 229 -9.19 -12.99 -6.26
N GLY A 230 -9.31 -11.67 -6.22
CA GLY A 230 -8.55 -10.80 -5.33
C GLY A 230 -8.79 -11.11 -3.85
N VAL A 231 -10.02 -11.42 -3.46
CA VAL A 231 -10.35 -11.89 -2.10
C VAL A 231 -9.68 -13.23 -1.81
N GLN A 232 -9.76 -14.20 -2.74
CA GLN A 232 -9.12 -15.50 -2.56
C GLN A 232 -7.58 -15.42 -2.48
N LEU A 233 -6.99 -14.46 -3.18
CA LEU A 233 -5.57 -14.15 -3.11
C LEU A 233 -5.16 -13.47 -1.79
N GLY A 234 -6.12 -12.89 -1.05
CA GLY A 234 -5.85 -12.02 0.11
C GLY A 234 -5.39 -10.62 -0.29
N PHE A 235 -5.67 -10.19 -1.52
CA PHE A 235 -5.35 -8.84 -2.02
C PHE A 235 -6.50 -7.85 -1.83
N ILE A 236 -7.75 -8.28 -2.03
CA ILE A 236 -8.94 -7.44 -1.82
C ILE A 236 -9.52 -7.76 -0.44
N ASP A 237 -9.73 -6.73 0.37
CA ASP A 237 -10.21 -6.87 1.75
C ASP A 237 -11.74 -6.89 1.82
N HIS A 238 -12.40 -6.19 0.89
CA HIS A 238 -13.85 -6.14 0.83
C HIS A 238 -14.36 -5.95 -0.62
N VAL A 239 -15.48 -6.58 -0.94
CA VAL A 239 -16.18 -6.41 -2.22
C VAL A 239 -17.49 -5.69 -1.97
N LEU A 240 -17.73 -4.60 -2.70
CA LEU A 240 -18.96 -3.83 -2.55
C LEU A 240 -20.19 -4.67 -2.91
N PRO A 241 -21.32 -4.49 -2.21
CA PRO A 241 -22.59 -5.09 -2.60
C PRO A 241 -22.96 -4.68 -4.03
N SER A 242 -23.35 -5.64 -4.88
CA SER A 242 -23.82 -5.35 -6.24
C SER A 242 -25.34 -5.14 -6.23
N ASN A 243 -25.83 -4.03 -6.74
CA ASN A 243 -27.26 -3.76 -6.94
C ASN A 243 -27.71 -3.97 -8.41
N GLY A 244 -26.88 -4.62 -9.25
CA GLY A 244 -27.23 -4.96 -10.63
C GLY A 244 -27.06 -3.83 -11.67
N GLN A 245 -26.68 -2.63 -11.25
CA GLN A 245 -26.23 -1.55 -12.12
C GLN A 245 -24.74 -1.28 -11.86
N SER A 246 -24.02 -0.69 -12.82
CA SER A 246 -22.67 -0.13 -12.58
C SER A 246 -22.79 0.90 -11.47
N ILE A 247 -22.52 0.51 -10.23
CA ILE A 247 -22.57 1.40 -9.07
C ILE A 247 -21.38 2.33 -9.19
N ILE A 248 -21.59 3.49 -9.80
CA ILE A 248 -21.19 4.74 -9.14
C ILE A 248 -22.17 5.85 -9.55
N ASP A 249 -23.21 6.08 -8.75
CA ASP A 249 -23.32 7.44 -8.23
C ASP A 249 -22.29 7.51 -7.11
N ASP A 250 -21.36 8.48 -7.14
CA ASP A 250 -20.16 8.52 -6.27
C ASP A 250 -20.52 8.33 -4.79
N ASN A 251 -21.72 8.78 -4.45
CA ASN A 251 -22.28 8.75 -3.12
C ASN A 251 -22.51 7.34 -2.55
N ASP A 252 -22.96 6.36 -3.34
CA ASP A 252 -23.32 5.03 -2.82
C ASP A 252 -22.09 4.19 -2.48
N ALA A 253 -21.09 4.19 -3.38
CA ALA A 253 -19.83 3.48 -3.15
C ALA A 253 -19.04 4.09 -2.00
N LEU A 254 -18.99 5.44 -1.93
CA LEU A 254 -18.37 6.14 -0.80
C LEU A 254 -19.07 5.81 0.52
N LYS A 255 -20.40 5.79 0.55
CA LYS A 255 -21.17 5.41 1.74
C LYS A 255 -20.84 3.99 2.23
N CYS A 256 -20.68 3.03 1.32
CA CYS A 256 -20.27 1.67 1.70
C CYS A 256 -18.86 1.66 2.35
N VAL A 257 -17.94 2.48 1.86
CA VAL A 257 -16.62 2.64 2.48
C VAL A 257 -16.73 3.33 3.83
N GLU A 258 -17.58 4.35 3.98
CA GLU A 258 -17.85 4.99 5.27
C GLU A 258 -18.41 4.01 6.29
N GLU A 259 -19.30 3.10 5.87
CA GLU A 259 -19.83 2.00 6.69
C GLU A 259 -18.73 1.03 7.11
N PHE A 260 -17.86 0.62 6.17
CA PHE A 260 -16.67 -0.17 6.47
C PHE A 260 -15.74 0.52 7.48
N LEU A 261 -15.63 1.85 7.41
CA LEU A 261 -14.77 2.63 8.29
C LEU A 261 -15.38 2.87 9.68
N GLN A 262 -16.69 2.70 9.88
CA GLN A 262 -17.36 3.02 11.16
C GLN A 262 -16.70 2.39 12.40
N PRO A 263 -16.28 1.10 12.40
CA PRO A 263 -15.60 0.51 13.55
C PRO A 263 -14.32 1.27 13.93
N PHE A 264 -13.58 1.77 12.95
CA PHE A 264 -12.39 2.60 13.17
C PHE A 264 -12.77 4.00 13.66
N LEU A 265 -13.74 4.64 12.99
CA LEU A 265 -14.14 6.02 13.26
C LEU A 265 -14.79 6.22 14.64
N SER A 266 -15.40 5.16 15.17
CA SER A 266 -16.00 5.10 16.51
C SER A 266 -14.98 5.08 17.66
N LEU A 267 -13.73 4.72 17.36
CA LEU A 267 -12.66 4.70 18.35
C LEU A 267 -12.06 6.10 18.56
N PRO A 268 -11.49 6.37 19.76
CA PRO A 268 -10.68 7.55 19.97
C PRO A 268 -9.56 7.62 18.93
N ARG A 269 -9.46 8.76 18.24
CA ARG A 269 -8.54 8.98 17.10
C ARG A 269 -7.12 8.55 17.43
N GLU A 270 -6.55 9.06 18.53
CA GLU A 270 -5.17 8.79 18.90
C GLU A 270 -4.91 7.29 19.15
N THR A 271 -5.86 6.58 19.76
CA THR A 271 -5.77 5.12 19.98
C THR A 271 -5.75 4.35 18.67
N MET A 272 -6.70 4.64 17.77
CA MET A 272 -6.77 4.00 16.46
C MET A 272 -5.50 4.25 15.64
N LEU A 273 -5.03 5.50 15.58
CA LEU A 273 -3.87 5.86 14.75
C LEU A 273 -2.57 5.26 15.28
N ASN A 274 -2.36 5.22 16.59
CA ASN A 274 -1.20 4.51 17.15
C ASN A 274 -1.29 3.00 16.90
N GLY A 275 -2.49 2.40 16.95
CA GLY A 275 -2.69 0.99 16.54
C GLY A 275 -2.30 0.73 15.08
N LYS A 276 -2.63 1.65 14.15
CA LYS A 276 -2.13 1.59 12.77
C LYS A 276 -0.60 1.67 12.74
N CYS A 277 0.01 2.61 13.45
CA CYS A 277 1.47 2.78 13.42
C CYS A 277 2.21 1.53 13.90
N VAL A 278 1.74 0.88 14.99
CA VAL A 278 2.26 -0.41 15.45
C VAL A 278 2.12 -1.50 14.38
N THR A 279 0.97 -1.57 13.71
CA THR A 279 0.76 -2.57 12.66
C THR A 279 1.66 -2.32 11.44
N SER A 280 1.88 -1.06 11.09
CA SER A 280 2.73 -0.67 9.96
C SER A 280 4.21 -0.92 10.26
N SER A 281 4.66 -0.69 11.49
CA SER A 281 6.04 -0.94 11.93
C SER A 281 6.41 -2.42 11.92
N ALA A 282 5.43 -3.32 12.02
CA ALA A 282 5.62 -4.78 11.98
C ALA A 282 6.19 -5.30 10.65
N ARG A 283 6.34 -4.42 9.64
CA ARG A 283 7.02 -4.71 8.36
C ARG A 283 8.54 -4.60 8.45
N ASN A 284 9.06 -4.02 9.53
CA ASN A 284 10.49 -3.91 9.80
C ASN A 284 11.04 -5.20 10.45
N ASP A 285 12.33 -5.20 10.80
CA ASP A 285 12.88 -6.23 11.66
C ASP A 285 12.24 -6.16 13.06
N LEU A 286 12.22 -7.31 13.75
CA LEU A 286 11.50 -7.47 15.02
C LEU A 286 11.95 -6.48 16.10
N ASP A 287 13.25 -6.22 16.21
CA ASP A 287 13.79 -5.31 17.23
C ASP A 287 13.29 -3.88 17.00
N ARG A 288 13.32 -3.42 15.75
CA ARG A 288 12.76 -2.13 15.37
C ARG A 288 11.24 -2.08 15.57
N SER A 289 10.52 -3.13 15.21
CA SER A 289 9.06 -3.19 15.39
C SER A 289 8.67 -3.09 16.87
N LEU A 290 9.38 -3.79 17.77
CA LEU A 290 9.14 -3.73 19.22
C LEU A 290 9.45 -2.34 19.81
N ALA A 291 10.51 -1.69 19.33
CA ALA A 291 10.85 -0.33 19.76
C ALA A 291 9.77 0.69 19.34
N GLU A 292 9.30 0.61 18.09
CA GLU A 292 8.20 1.45 17.60
C GLU A 292 6.88 1.14 18.33
N GLU A 293 6.61 -0.13 18.65
CA GLU A 293 5.44 -0.54 19.45
C GLU A 293 5.46 0.07 20.85
N LEU A 294 6.60 0.04 21.54
CA LEU A 294 6.75 0.70 22.84
C LEU A 294 6.49 2.21 22.74
N GLU A 295 7.08 2.88 21.75
CA GLU A 295 6.90 4.32 21.55
C GLU A 295 5.42 4.70 21.32
N HIS A 296 4.74 3.97 20.43
CA HIS A 296 3.34 4.22 20.12
C HIS A 296 2.38 3.80 21.25
N GLY A 297 2.70 2.72 21.96
CA GLY A 297 1.96 2.28 23.14
C GLY A 297 2.01 3.31 24.27
N LEU A 298 3.17 3.89 24.54
CA LEU A 298 3.34 4.91 25.59
C LEU A 298 2.59 6.21 25.31
N LYS A 299 2.33 6.56 24.03
CA LYS A 299 1.52 7.74 23.67
C LYS A 299 0.08 7.62 24.18
N VAL A 300 -0.46 6.41 24.25
CA VAL A 300 -1.86 6.17 24.66
C VAL A 300 -1.97 5.62 26.08
N TRP A 301 -0.92 4.94 26.57
CA TRP A 301 -0.92 4.31 27.88
C TRP A 301 -0.95 5.34 29.02
N GLY A 302 -2.03 5.31 29.79
CA GLY A 302 -2.24 6.22 30.93
C GLY A 302 -2.69 7.62 30.52
N GLY A 303 -2.86 7.87 29.22
CA GLY A 303 -3.41 9.14 28.72
C GLY A 303 -4.87 9.37 29.12
N PRO A 304 -5.43 10.57 28.83
CA PRO A 304 -6.79 10.94 29.24
C PRO A 304 -7.85 9.95 28.75
N VAL A 305 -7.74 9.50 27.49
CA VAL A 305 -8.65 8.52 26.89
C VAL A 305 -8.58 7.17 27.60
N HIS A 306 -7.36 6.68 27.87
CA HIS A 306 -7.15 5.41 28.55
C HIS A 306 -7.70 5.44 29.99
N SER A 307 -7.39 6.52 30.72
CA SER A 307 -7.86 6.72 32.10
C SER A 307 -9.38 6.82 32.18
N ALA A 308 -10.03 7.52 31.23
CA ALA A 308 -11.48 7.61 31.14
C ALA A 308 -12.11 6.23 30.86
N ALA A 309 -11.53 5.44 29.97
CA ALA A 309 -12.00 4.09 29.66
C ALA A 309 -11.94 3.16 30.89
N LEU A 310 -10.84 3.20 31.65
CA LEU A 310 -10.66 2.39 32.87
C LEU A 310 -11.57 2.80 34.03
N SER A 311 -11.96 4.08 34.09
CA SER A 311 -12.85 4.60 35.14
C SER A 311 -14.33 4.23 34.89
N GLY A 312 -14.69 3.83 33.67
CA GLY A 312 -16.02 3.33 33.33
C GLY A 312 -16.21 1.85 33.66
N LYS A 313 -17.44 1.33 33.54
CA LYS A 313 -17.66 -0.13 33.47
C LYS A 313 -17.10 -0.62 32.15
N VAL A 314 -15.84 -1.07 32.14
CA VAL A 314 -15.19 -1.68 30.98
C VAL A 314 -16.01 -2.91 30.57
N ASN A 315 -16.80 -2.77 29.51
CA ASN A 315 -17.54 -3.87 28.92
C ASN A 315 -16.80 -4.29 27.65
N HIS A 316 -15.99 -5.35 27.75
CA HIS A 316 -15.22 -5.90 26.62
C HIS A 316 -16.08 -6.32 25.41
N ARG A 317 -17.42 -6.29 25.51
CA ARG A 317 -18.35 -6.64 24.41
C ARG A 317 -18.79 -5.47 23.52
N ARG A 318 -18.53 -4.20 23.87
CA ARG A 318 -18.85 -3.03 23.02
C ARG A 318 -17.69 -2.04 23.03
N GLY A 319 -17.08 -1.80 21.88
CA GLY A 319 -15.98 -0.85 21.68
C GLY A 319 -16.35 0.63 21.82
N GLU A 320 -17.47 0.95 22.47
CA GLU A 320 -17.92 2.33 22.71
C GLU A 320 -17.32 2.84 24.02
N ILE A 321 -16.22 3.58 23.95
CA ILE A 321 -15.72 4.37 25.07
C ILE A 321 -16.56 5.65 25.12
N LYS A 322 -17.53 5.73 26.04
CA LYS A 322 -18.27 6.97 26.30
C LYS A 322 -17.30 8.01 26.85
N THR A 323 -17.03 9.07 26.07
CA THR A 323 -16.27 10.22 26.56
C THR A 323 -17.11 10.97 27.59
N VAL A 324 -16.50 11.30 28.73
CA VAL A 324 -17.09 12.13 29.77
C VAL A 324 -17.06 13.58 29.26
N ASN A 325 -18.03 14.00 28.44
CA ASN A 325 -18.29 15.42 28.20
C ASN A 325 -19.68 15.76 27.60
N ASP A 326 -20.69 14.91 27.80
CA ASP A 326 -22.09 15.33 27.64
C ASP A 326 -22.65 15.70 29.03
N LYS A 327 -22.31 16.90 29.50
CA LYS A 327 -23.13 17.59 30.49
C LYS A 327 -23.88 18.70 29.76
N SER A 328 -25.13 18.38 29.46
CA SER A 328 -26.27 19.27 29.30
C SER A 328 -26.04 20.68 29.86
N CYS A 329 -26.00 21.67 28.97
CA CYS A 329 -26.43 23.02 29.30
C CYS A 329 -27.96 23.01 29.24
N CYS A 330 -28.60 22.90 30.41
CA CYS A 330 -29.90 23.49 30.68
C CYS A 330 -29.66 24.74 31.54
#